data_AF-A0A7S2KGJ3-F1
#
_entry.id   AF-A0A7S2KGJ3-F1
#
_cell.length_a   1.000
_cell.length_b   1.000
_cell.length_c   1.000
_cell.angle_alpha   90.00
_cell.angle_beta   90.00
_cell.angle_gamma   90.00
#
_symmetry.space_group_name_H-M   'P 1'
#
loop_
_entity.id
_entity.type
_entity.pdbx_description
1 polymer ?
#
loop_
_entity_poly.entity_id
_entity_poly.type
_entity_poly.pdbx_seq_one_letter_code
_entity_poly.pdbx_strand_id
1 'polypeptide(L)'
;MLVPHSKTTMIPRLFLLASLTTTLVLATEEMMMISDFSLSDGEYLEMETVDDPVMGGTSSSTFEILEGEYLEWSGTVEIVDYLNSPGFCILQTKDDDEDFTGLGKQSGISFFVEKSTMDTMLQPMSAQLTTGAISSTNGEIITYEGELRTCELRAGIMDDTMLVELFVPWGEFKPTFRGFVVDDAPLLTAEELDKTYRIGLSTYSSHSAGDFTVKLIKIAARAADSEVCISPIAASDNDGGGSGATW
;
A
#
# COMPACT_ATOMS: atom_id res chain seq x y z
N MET A 1 -59.58 37.56 68.04
CA MET A 1 -59.33 36.78 66.81
C MET A 1 -58.38 37.60 65.95
N LEU A 2 -57.09 37.22 65.90
CA LEU A 2 -56.06 37.69 64.96
C LEU A 2 -54.75 36.96 65.36
N VAL A 3 -54.39 35.94 64.58
CA VAL A 3 -53.15 35.14 64.71
C VAL A 3 -52.23 35.55 63.54
N PRO A 4 -50.90 35.66 63.73
CA PRO A 4 -50.01 36.33 62.78
C PRO A 4 -49.51 35.41 61.66
N HIS A 5 -49.11 36.06 60.55
CA HIS A 5 -48.60 35.45 59.33
C HIS A 5 -47.18 34.86 59.53
N SER A 6 -47.00 33.62 59.08
CA SER A 6 -45.71 32.92 58.96
C SER A 6 -44.93 33.45 57.76
N LYS A 7 -43.64 33.77 57.97
CA LYS A 7 -42.68 34.12 56.91
C LYS A 7 -41.94 32.86 56.45
N THR A 8 -42.11 32.49 55.19
CA THR A 8 -41.38 31.38 54.56
C THR A 8 -40.05 31.88 53.99
N THR A 9 -38.95 31.38 54.54
CA THR A 9 -37.58 31.63 54.07
C THR A 9 -37.28 30.75 52.86
N MET A 10 -37.01 31.34 51.69
CA MET A 10 -36.49 30.63 50.51
C MET A 10 -34.97 30.45 50.62
N ILE A 11 -34.50 29.22 50.43
CA ILE A 11 -33.07 28.87 50.28
C ILE A 11 -32.75 28.88 48.78
N PRO A 12 -31.67 29.55 48.32
CA PRO A 12 -31.29 29.52 46.91
C PRO A 12 -30.60 28.19 46.57
N ARG A 13 -31.13 27.49 45.56
CA ARG A 13 -30.48 26.31 44.97
C ARG A 13 -29.33 26.76 44.08
N LEU A 14 -28.11 26.51 44.53
CA LEU A 14 -26.89 26.66 43.75
C LEU A 14 -26.81 25.51 42.74
N PHE A 15 -27.04 25.80 41.46
CA PHE A 15 -26.80 24.86 40.36
C PHE A 15 -25.30 24.88 40.02
N LEU A 16 -24.60 23.80 40.38
CA LEU A 16 -23.23 23.57 39.95
C LEU A 16 -23.27 23.05 38.49
N LEU A 17 -22.94 23.91 37.52
CA LEU A 17 -22.71 23.48 36.14
C LEU A 17 -21.35 22.77 36.10
N ALA A 18 -21.36 21.44 36.03
CA ALA A 18 -20.17 20.67 35.70
C ALA A 18 -19.87 20.86 34.21
N SER A 19 -18.86 21.69 33.89
CA SER A 19 -18.33 21.82 32.54
C SER A 19 -17.57 20.54 32.18
N LEU A 20 -18.21 19.66 31.41
CA LEU A 20 -17.60 18.47 30.86
C LEU A 20 -16.64 18.90 29.73
N THR A 21 -15.36 19.08 30.06
CA THR A 21 -14.31 19.26 29.05
C THR A 21 -14.05 17.92 28.38
N THR A 22 -14.63 17.70 27.21
CA THR A 22 -14.25 16.58 26.33
C THR A 22 -12.87 16.87 25.77
N THR A 23 -11.85 16.22 26.32
CA THR A 23 -10.53 16.17 25.70
C THR A 23 -10.65 15.36 24.41
N LEU A 24 -10.49 16.01 23.26
CA LEU A 24 -10.37 15.31 21.99
C LEU A 24 -8.98 14.66 21.97
N VAL A 25 -8.92 13.35 22.21
CA VAL A 25 -7.73 12.56 21.91
C VAL A 25 -7.68 12.46 20.38
N LEU A 26 -6.76 13.17 19.75
CA LEU A 26 -6.35 12.87 18.39
C LEU A 26 -5.69 11.49 18.45
N ALA A 27 -6.39 10.46 17.97
CA ALA A 27 -5.75 9.18 17.72
C ALA A 27 -4.67 9.44 16.66
N THR A 28 -3.41 9.37 17.07
CA THR A 28 -2.32 9.20 16.12
C THR A 28 -2.56 7.86 15.45
N GLU A 29 -2.85 7.85 14.15
CA GLU A 29 -2.99 6.60 13.42
C GLU A 29 -1.64 5.87 13.47
N GLU A 30 -1.59 4.76 14.21
CA GLU A 30 -0.41 3.92 14.26
C GLU A 30 -0.34 3.08 12.98
N MET A 31 0.45 3.55 12.02
CA MET A 31 0.91 2.72 10.91
C MET A 31 1.75 1.58 11.49
N MET A 32 1.47 0.36 11.05
CA MET A 32 2.36 -0.78 11.26
C MET A 32 3.51 -0.66 10.27
N MET A 33 4.71 -0.33 10.76
CA MET A 33 5.89 -0.31 9.92
C MET A 33 6.24 -1.73 9.48
N ILE A 34 6.46 -1.91 8.18
CA ILE A 34 6.91 -3.18 7.58
C ILE A 34 8.42 -3.11 7.34
N SER A 35 8.91 -2.03 6.72
CA SER A 35 10.34 -1.79 6.52
C SER A 35 10.59 -0.30 6.31
N ASP A 36 11.66 0.24 6.88
CA ASP A 36 12.10 1.62 6.70
C ASP A 36 13.55 1.66 6.21
N PHE A 37 13.74 1.97 4.93
CA PHE A 37 15.05 2.01 4.27
C PHE A 37 15.78 3.34 4.48
N SER A 38 15.11 4.34 5.09
CA SER A 38 15.71 5.62 5.43
C SER A 38 16.46 5.60 6.77
N LEU A 39 16.42 4.48 7.48
CA LEU A 39 17.20 4.28 8.71
C LEU A 39 18.64 3.89 8.38
N SER A 40 19.57 4.38 9.20
CA SER A 40 21.01 4.11 9.04
C SER A 40 21.50 2.93 9.87
N ASP A 41 20.61 2.23 10.57
CA ASP A 41 20.96 1.12 11.46
C ASP A 41 20.89 -0.25 10.78
N GLY A 42 20.36 -0.31 9.55
CA GLY A 42 20.30 -1.54 8.76
C GLY A 42 19.16 -2.48 9.17
N GLU A 43 18.23 -2.03 10.02
CA GLU A 43 17.08 -2.83 10.47
C GLU A 43 15.90 -2.77 9.48
N TYR A 44 16.18 -3.02 8.19
CA TYR A 44 15.18 -3.17 7.13
C TYR A 44 15.10 -4.63 6.66
N LEU A 45 13.96 -5.01 6.10
CA LEU A 45 13.76 -6.35 5.55
C LEU A 45 14.69 -6.62 4.37
N GLU A 46 15.14 -7.87 4.23
CA GLU A 46 15.91 -8.28 3.06
C GLU A 46 15.01 -8.32 1.82
N MET A 47 15.51 -7.77 0.71
CA MET A 47 14.78 -7.68 -0.55
C MET A 47 15.42 -8.53 -1.64
N GLU A 48 14.64 -8.90 -2.65
CA GLU A 48 15.07 -9.54 -3.89
C GLU A 48 14.27 -9.03 -5.09
N THR A 49 14.82 -9.21 -6.29
CA THR A 49 14.09 -8.96 -7.54
C THR A 49 13.61 -10.26 -8.16
N VAL A 50 12.38 -10.22 -8.70
CA VAL A 50 11.81 -11.29 -9.53
C VAL A 50 11.37 -10.65 -10.84
N ASP A 51 12.16 -10.88 -11.87
CA ASP A 51 11.92 -10.33 -13.20
C ASP A 51 11.43 -11.41 -14.16
N ASP A 52 10.61 -11.01 -15.13
CA ASP A 52 9.87 -11.90 -16.03
C ASP A 52 10.76 -12.91 -16.79
N PRO A 53 10.73 -14.21 -16.43
CA PRO A 53 11.37 -15.27 -17.19
C PRO A 53 10.40 -15.98 -18.16
N VAL A 54 9.12 -15.59 -18.16
CA VAL A 54 8.03 -16.36 -18.77
C VAL A 54 8.04 -16.15 -20.27
N MET A 55 7.91 -17.25 -21.01
CA MET A 55 7.80 -17.26 -22.49
C MET A 55 8.90 -16.48 -23.24
N GLY A 56 10.10 -16.34 -22.64
CA GLY A 56 11.22 -15.63 -23.24
C GLY A 56 11.29 -14.14 -22.89
N GLY A 57 10.63 -13.72 -21.80
CA GLY A 57 10.78 -12.38 -21.23
C GLY A 57 12.24 -12.05 -20.94
N THR A 58 12.58 -10.78 -21.16
CA THR A 58 13.92 -10.22 -20.96
C THR A 58 13.92 -8.97 -20.08
N SER A 59 12.81 -8.73 -19.39
CA SER A 59 12.75 -7.67 -18.38
C SER A 59 13.77 -7.96 -17.29
N SER A 60 14.41 -6.93 -16.75
CA SER A 60 15.41 -7.10 -15.71
C SER A 60 15.47 -5.87 -14.81
N SER A 61 15.70 -6.09 -13.53
CA SER A 61 15.82 -5.03 -12.54
C SER A 61 16.85 -5.38 -11.47
N THR A 62 17.34 -4.34 -10.81
CA THR A 62 18.30 -4.41 -9.70
C THR A 62 17.92 -3.39 -8.64
N PHE A 63 18.39 -3.57 -7.42
CA PHE A 63 18.26 -2.56 -6.39
C PHE A 63 19.55 -2.34 -5.62
N GLU A 64 19.68 -1.15 -5.05
CA GLU A 64 20.74 -0.76 -4.12
C GLU A 64 20.10 -0.04 -2.91
N ILE A 65 20.63 -0.29 -1.72
CA ILE A 65 20.21 0.43 -0.52
C ILE A 65 21.23 1.52 -0.23
N LEU A 66 20.78 2.78 -0.26
CA LEU A 66 21.54 3.93 0.17
C LEU A 66 21.22 4.16 1.66
N GLU A 67 22.07 3.63 2.53
CA GLU A 67 21.87 3.66 3.99
C GLU A 67 21.54 5.08 4.51
N GLY A 68 20.44 5.20 5.26
CA GLY A 68 20.00 6.48 5.79
C GLY A 68 19.20 7.34 4.80
N GLU A 69 18.95 6.86 3.58
CA GLU A 69 18.21 7.59 2.54
C GLU A 69 17.03 6.77 2.00
N TYR A 70 17.28 5.74 1.19
CA TYR A 70 16.24 4.94 0.50
C TYR A 70 16.81 3.64 -0.10
N LEU A 71 15.91 2.74 -0.50
CA LEU A 71 16.18 1.69 -1.47
C LEU A 71 15.89 2.21 -2.88
N GLU A 72 16.89 2.22 -3.76
CA GLU A 72 16.72 2.53 -5.18
C GLU A 72 16.52 1.23 -5.96
N TRP A 73 15.36 1.07 -6.59
CA TRP A 73 15.02 -0.04 -7.47
C TRP A 73 14.87 0.47 -8.90
N SER A 74 15.64 -0.08 -9.83
CA SER A 74 15.64 0.35 -11.22
C SER A 74 15.77 -0.83 -12.17
N GLY A 75 15.29 -0.66 -13.40
CA GLY A 75 15.31 -1.71 -14.40
C GLY A 75 14.65 -1.30 -15.70
N THR A 76 14.45 -2.29 -16.57
CA THR A 76 13.79 -2.14 -17.86
C THR A 76 12.76 -3.23 -18.00
N VAL A 77 11.51 -2.84 -18.26
CA VAL A 77 10.44 -3.74 -18.68
C VAL A 77 10.47 -3.85 -20.19
N GLU A 78 10.65 -5.05 -20.71
CA GLU A 78 10.71 -5.35 -22.13
C GLU A 78 9.39 -5.94 -22.65
N ILE A 79 9.17 -5.83 -23.95
CA ILE A 79 8.05 -6.54 -24.60
C ILE A 79 8.40 -8.03 -24.71
N VAL A 80 7.52 -8.88 -24.20
CA VAL A 80 7.62 -10.33 -24.38
C VAL A 80 7.12 -10.69 -25.77
N ASP A 81 8.03 -11.01 -26.69
CA ASP A 81 7.72 -11.30 -28.11
C ASP A 81 6.58 -12.30 -28.29
N TYR A 82 6.54 -13.37 -27.50
CA TYR A 82 5.51 -14.40 -27.60
C TYR A 82 4.11 -13.88 -27.23
N LEU A 83 4.04 -13.00 -26.22
CA LEU A 83 2.79 -12.45 -25.69
C LEU A 83 2.40 -11.12 -26.36
N ASN A 84 3.32 -10.50 -27.12
CA ASN A 84 3.20 -9.15 -27.66
C ASN A 84 2.71 -8.13 -26.62
N SER A 85 3.17 -8.30 -25.37
CA SER A 85 2.75 -7.53 -24.21
C SER A 85 3.98 -7.23 -23.35
N PRO A 86 4.01 -6.12 -22.60
CA PRO A 86 5.08 -5.85 -21.63
C PRO A 86 5.19 -6.98 -20.60
N GLY A 87 6.44 -7.29 -20.23
CA GLY A 87 6.73 -8.18 -19.11
C GLY A 87 6.53 -7.49 -17.76
N PHE A 88 7.29 -7.91 -16.75
CA PHE A 88 7.25 -7.31 -15.43
C PHE A 88 8.61 -7.38 -14.72
N CYS A 89 8.76 -6.50 -13.74
CA CYS A 89 9.77 -6.54 -12.70
C CYS A 89 9.06 -6.45 -11.35
N ILE A 90 9.55 -7.19 -10.36
CA ILE A 90 9.03 -7.18 -8.99
C ILE A 90 10.21 -6.97 -8.04
N LEU A 91 10.07 -6.04 -7.10
CA LEU A 91 10.89 -5.97 -5.89
C LEU A 91 10.06 -6.52 -4.73
N GLN A 92 10.57 -7.52 -4.03
CA GLN A 92 9.82 -8.16 -2.95
C GLN A 92 10.71 -8.48 -1.75
N THR A 93 10.10 -8.65 -0.58
CA THR A 93 10.78 -9.23 0.57
C THR A 93 11.24 -10.65 0.21
N LYS A 94 12.40 -11.06 0.72
CA LYS A 94 12.86 -12.44 0.56
C LYS A 94 11.92 -13.41 1.29
N ASP A 95 12.07 -14.69 0.98
CA ASP A 95 11.45 -15.76 1.75
C ASP A 95 12.27 -15.98 3.04
N ASP A 96 12.03 -15.13 4.02
CA ASP A 96 12.43 -15.31 5.42
C ASP A 96 11.19 -15.53 6.28
N ASP A 97 11.35 -16.17 7.45
CA ASP A 97 10.28 -16.43 8.44
C ASP A 97 9.81 -15.10 9.10
N GLU A 98 9.57 -14.06 8.31
CA GLU A 98 9.13 -12.75 8.74
C GLU A 98 7.69 -12.79 9.23
N ASP A 99 7.48 -12.19 10.40
CA ASP A 99 6.19 -12.20 11.07
C ASP A 99 5.41 -10.94 10.72
N PHE A 100 4.55 -11.03 9.70
CA PHE A 100 3.62 -9.96 9.34
C PHE A 100 2.30 -10.02 10.13
N THR A 101 2.25 -10.70 11.28
CA THR A 101 1.07 -10.73 12.15
C THR A 101 0.65 -9.32 12.55
N GLY A 102 -0.60 -8.96 12.27
CA GLY A 102 -1.15 -7.64 12.54
C GLY A 102 -1.56 -6.87 11.29
N LEU A 103 -1.16 -7.32 10.10
CA LEU A 103 -1.66 -6.77 8.82
C LEU A 103 -3.19 -6.79 8.76
N GLY A 104 -3.81 -7.85 9.29
CA GLY A 104 -5.28 -7.98 9.34
C GLY A 104 -6.00 -6.92 10.20
N LYS A 105 -5.27 -6.17 11.02
CA LYS A 105 -5.80 -5.04 11.81
C LYS A 105 -5.78 -3.72 11.05
N GLN A 106 -4.99 -3.65 9.99
CA GLN A 106 -4.85 -2.48 9.12
C GLN A 106 -5.89 -2.56 8.00
N SER A 107 -5.97 -1.51 7.17
CA SER A 107 -6.94 -1.43 6.07
C SER A 107 -6.32 -1.48 4.68
N GLY A 108 -5.00 -1.30 4.57
CA GLY A 108 -4.26 -1.38 3.32
C GLY A 108 -2.76 -1.30 3.54
N ILE A 109 -2.03 -1.37 2.43
CA ILE A 109 -0.58 -1.21 2.38
C ILE A 109 -0.21 0.06 1.65
N SER A 110 0.85 0.69 2.14
CA SER A 110 1.44 1.91 1.64
C SER A 110 2.90 1.69 1.30
N PHE A 111 3.31 2.20 0.14
CA PHE A 111 4.69 2.36 -0.27
C PHE A 111 4.97 3.86 -0.35
N PHE A 112 5.97 4.34 0.39
CA PHE A 112 6.35 5.74 0.37
C PHE A 112 7.58 5.90 -0.50
N VAL A 113 7.49 6.76 -1.51
CA VAL A 113 8.55 6.96 -2.50
C VAL A 113 8.99 8.42 -2.56
N GLU A 114 10.22 8.68 -3.00
CA GLU A 114 10.61 10.05 -3.32
C GLU A 114 9.73 10.60 -4.46
N LYS A 115 9.19 11.81 -4.27
CA LYS A 115 8.37 12.49 -5.26
C LYS A 115 9.06 12.66 -6.61
N SER A 116 10.38 12.86 -6.62
CA SER A 116 11.18 12.96 -7.84
C SER A 116 11.21 11.68 -8.68
N THR A 117 10.88 10.52 -8.09
CA THR A 117 10.84 9.24 -8.79
C THR A 117 9.52 9.01 -9.52
N MET A 118 8.48 9.81 -9.25
CA MET A 118 7.14 9.61 -9.83
C MET A 118 7.14 9.67 -11.37
N ASP A 119 7.97 10.56 -11.95
CA ASP A 119 8.06 10.73 -13.40
C ASP A 119 8.87 9.60 -14.08
N THR A 120 9.61 8.80 -13.32
CA THR A 120 10.42 7.67 -13.80
C THR A 120 9.80 6.32 -13.49
N MET A 121 8.65 6.28 -12.81
CA MET A 121 7.94 5.05 -12.54
C MET A 121 7.11 4.64 -13.75
N LEU A 122 7.01 3.34 -14.01
CA LEU A 122 5.95 2.79 -14.84
C LEU A 122 4.67 2.73 -14.01
N GLN A 123 3.77 3.68 -14.23
CA GLN A 123 2.53 3.81 -13.45
C GLN A 123 1.30 3.29 -14.21
N PRO A 124 0.28 2.75 -13.51
CA PRO A 124 0.32 2.42 -12.08
C PRO A 124 1.25 1.25 -11.77
N MET A 125 1.81 1.26 -10.56
CA MET A 125 2.44 0.06 -9.99
C MET A 125 1.39 -0.76 -9.23
N SER A 126 1.72 -2.00 -8.89
CA SER A 126 0.89 -2.84 -8.02
C SER A 126 1.65 -3.33 -6.79
N ALA A 127 0.92 -3.52 -5.70
CA ALA A 127 1.38 -4.28 -4.56
C ALA A 127 1.06 -5.76 -4.77
N GLN A 128 1.94 -6.64 -4.31
CA GLN A 128 1.76 -8.09 -4.29
C GLN A 128 1.87 -8.63 -2.87
N LEU A 129 1.02 -9.59 -2.52
CA LEU A 129 1.04 -10.30 -1.24
C LEU A 129 0.99 -11.80 -1.50
N THR A 130 1.81 -12.57 -0.78
CA THR A 130 1.73 -14.03 -0.78
C THR A 130 1.52 -14.55 0.64
N THR A 131 0.48 -15.36 0.81
CA THR A 131 0.03 -15.88 2.12
C THR A 131 0.12 -17.41 2.22
N GLY A 132 0.51 -18.07 1.12
CA GLY A 132 0.49 -19.53 0.99
C GLY A 132 -0.89 -20.07 0.60
N ALA A 133 -1.86 -19.19 0.35
CA ALA A 133 -3.13 -19.57 -0.26
C ALA A 133 -2.91 -20.30 -1.58
N ILE A 134 -3.73 -21.33 -1.82
CA ILE A 134 -3.71 -22.13 -3.04
C ILE A 134 -5.05 -22.04 -3.73
N SER A 135 -5.04 -22.04 -5.06
CA SER A 135 -6.27 -22.24 -5.84
C SER A 135 -6.76 -23.67 -5.65
N SER A 136 -8.05 -23.84 -5.38
CA SER A 136 -8.66 -25.16 -5.19
C SER A 136 -8.75 -25.96 -6.50
N THR A 137 -8.67 -25.28 -7.65
CA THR A 137 -8.85 -25.85 -8.99
C THR A 137 -7.56 -26.47 -9.52
N ASN A 138 -6.42 -25.80 -9.36
CA ASN A 138 -5.13 -26.26 -9.91
C ASN A 138 -4.08 -26.58 -8.85
N GLY A 139 -4.33 -26.26 -7.57
CA GLY A 139 -3.39 -26.52 -6.47
C GLY A 139 -2.16 -25.62 -6.46
N GLU A 140 -2.16 -24.55 -7.26
CA GLU A 140 -1.05 -23.61 -7.37
C GLU A 140 -1.17 -22.53 -6.29
N ILE A 141 -0.01 -22.07 -5.80
CA ILE A 141 0.05 -20.90 -4.91
C ILE A 141 -0.37 -19.66 -5.71
N ILE A 142 -1.27 -18.88 -5.13
CA ILE A 142 -1.72 -17.62 -5.70
C ILE A 142 -0.95 -16.45 -5.11
N THR A 143 -0.94 -15.35 -5.84
CA THR A 143 -0.49 -14.05 -5.37
C THR A 143 -1.70 -13.13 -5.32
N TYR A 144 -1.89 -12.37 -4.26
CA TYR A 144 -2.88 -11.29 -4.24
C TYR A 144 -2.22 -10.05 -4.81
N GLU A 145 -2.86 -9.39 -5.76
CA GLU A 145 -2.35 -8.20 -6.42
C GLU A 145 -3.34 -7.03 -6.35
N GLY A 146 -2.86 -5.84 -6.00
CA GLY A 146 -3.66 -4.64 -5.92
C GLY A 146 -2.99 -3.44 -6.59
N GLU A 147 -3.71 -2.73 -7.45
CA GLU A 147 -3.22 -1.53 -8.12
C GLU A 147 -3.05 -0.37 -7.12
N LEU A 148 -1.88 0.26 -7.12
CA LEU A 148 -1.56 1.34 -6.19
C LEU A 148 -2.12 2.68 -6.66
N ARG A 149 -2.68 3.43 -5.71
CA ARG A 149 -3.16 4.80 -5.91
C ARG A 149 -2.22 5.81 -5.29
N THR A 150 -2.08 6.97 -5.91
CA THR A 150 -1.29 8.06 -5.34
C THR A 150 -2.11 8.83 -4.33
N CYS A 151 -1.60 9.03 -3.12
CA CYS A 151 -2.26 9.80 -2.07
C CYS A 151 -1.52 11.11 -1.80
N GLU A 152 -2.26 12.19 -1.57
CA GLU A 152 -1.68 13.45 -1.12
C GLU A 152 -1.34 13.35 0.38
N LEU A 153 -0.05 13.36 0.72
CA LEU A 153 0.41 13.38 2.11
C LEU A 153 -0.06 14.66 2.82
N ARG A 154 -0.71 14.53 3.98
CA ARG A 154 -1.05 15.69 4.81
C ARG A 154 0.19 16.26 5.45
N ALA A 155 0.36 17.58 5.34
CA ALA A 155 1.46 18.31 5.98
C ALA A 155 1.52 18.01 7.49
N GLY A 156 2.66 17.44 7.94
CA GLY A 156 3.00 17.29 9.36
C GLY A 156 3.26 15.87 9.83
N ILE A 157 3.34 14.87 8.93
CA ILE A 157 3.69 13.50 9.31
C ILE A 157 5.20 13.26 9.21
N MET A 158 5.91 13.85 8.26
CA MET A 158 7.38 14.00 8.19
C MET A 158 7.74 15.30 7.43
N ASP A 159 8.99 15.56 7.06
CA ASP A 159 9.35 16.66 6.14
C ASP A 159 8.83 16.33 4.71
N ASP A 160 7.50 16.20 4.59
CA ASP A 160 6.73 15.45 3.59
C ASP A 160 6.65 16.11 2.20
N THR A 161 7.35 17.22 1.98
CA THR A 161 7.26 17.91 0.68
C THR A 161 7.91 17.12 -0.46
N MET A 162 8.75 16.14 -0.11
CA MET A 162 9.52 15.33 -1.05
C MET A 162 9.06 13.87 -1.14
N LEU A 163 8.00 13.48 -0.44
CA LEU A 163 7.48 12.10 -0.46
C LEU A 163 6.12 12.03 -1.16
N VAL A 164 5.83 10.85 -1.70
CA VAL A 164 4.52 10.47 -2.21
C VAL A 164 4.16 9.12 -1.62
N GLU A 165 2.91 8.99 -1.18
CA GLU A 165 2.36 7.70 -0.77
C GLU A 165 1.65 7.03 -1.94
N LEU A 166 1.93 5.73 -2.11
CA LEU A 166 1.23 4.82 -2.98
C LEU A 166 0.48 3.83 -2.12
N PHE A 167 -0.85 3.84 -2.16
CA PHE A 167 -1.70 3.06 -1.26
C PHE A 167 -2.65 2.15 -2.02
N VAL A 168 -2.89 0.96 -1.48
CA VAL A 168 -3.99 0.09 -1.92
C VAL A 168 -4.68 -0.54 -0.71
N PRO A 169 -6.03 -0.42 -0.59
CA PRO A 169 -6.77 -1.06 0.48
C PRO A 169 -6.90 -2.56 0.23
N TRP A 170 -6.96 -3.36 1.31
CA TRP A 170 -7.06 -4.82 1.24
C TRP A 170 -8.21 -5.32 0.36
N GLY A 171 -9.34 -4.62 0.39
CA GLY A 171 -10.53 -4.97 -0.38
C GLY A 171 -10.40 -4.82 -1.89
N GLU A 172 -9.30 -4.25 -2.39
CA GLU A 172 -9.04 -4.08 -3.83
C GLU A 172 -8.05 -5.09 -4.39
N PHE A 173 -7.43 -5.89 -3.54
CA PHE A 173 -6.58 -6.99 -3.98
C PHE A 173 -7.40 -8.06 -4.67
N LYS A 174 -6.88 -8.54 -5.80
CA LYS A 174 -7.43 -9.66 -6.55
C LYS A 174 -6.46 -10.83 -6.47
N PRO A 175 -6.95 -12.04 -6.22
CA PRO A 175 -6.12 -13.24 -6.30
C PRO A 175 -5.75 -13.52 -7.77
N THR A 176 -4.47 -13.72 -8.04
CA THR A 176 -3.94 -13.99 -9.37
C THR A 176 -2.99 -15.18 -9.37
N PHE A 177 -2.89 -15.83 -10.52
CA PHE A 177 -1.86 -16.82 -10.83
C PHE A 177 -1.34 -16.53 -12.24
N ARG A 178 -0.04 -16.22 -12.34
CA ARG A 178 0.61 -15.86 -13.62
C ARG A 178 -0.16 -14.75 -14.37
N GLY A 179 -0.62 -13.74 -13.64
CA GLY A 179 -1.32 -12.59 -14.21
C GLY A 179 -2.82 -12.79 -14.49
N PHE A 180 -3.37 -13.99 -14.26
CA PHE A 180 -4.80 -14.25 -14.43
C PHE A 180 -5.53 -14.28 -13.09
N VAL A 181 -6.69 -13.63 -13.03
CA VAL A 181 -7.56 -13.67 -11.84
C VAL A 181 -8.02 -15.10 -11.56
N VAL A 182 -7.99 -15.48 -10.28
CA VAL A 182 -8.37 -16.81 -9.79
C VAL A 182 -9.68 -16.69 -9.02
N ASP A 183 -10.78 -17.17 -9.60
CA ASP A 183 -12.12 -17.00 -9.02
C ASP A 183 -12.38 -17.86 -7.76
N ASP A 184 -11.59 -18.92 -7.56
CA ASP A 184 -11.77 -19.90 -6.48
C ASP A 184 -10.77 -19.75 -5.32
N ALA A 185 -10.07 -18.62 -5.29
CA ALA A 185 -9.12 -18.29 -4.24
C ALA A 185 -9.83 -17.92 -2.92
N PRO A 186 -9.17 -18.15 -1.77
CA PRO A 186 -9.63 -17.61 -0.50
C PRO A 186 -9.81 -16.09 -0.56
N LEU A 187 -10.75 -15.57 0.24
CA LEU A 187 -10.84 -14.13 0.45
C LEU A 187 -9.67 -13.66 1.30
N LEU A 188 -9.15 -12.47 0.99
CA LEU A 188 -8.10 -11.81 1.76
C LEU A 188 -8.66 -11.24 3.08
N THR A 189 -9.04 -12.13 3.98
CA THR A 189 -9.55 -11.80 5.33
C THR A 189 -8.42 -11.36 6.26
N ALA A 190 -8.75 -10.79 7.42
CA ALA A 190 -7.74 -10.42 8.43
C ALA A 190 -6.85 -11.61 8.85
N GLU A 191 -7.43 -12.81 9.02
CA GLU A 191 -6.68 -14.03 9.34
C GLU A 191 -5.77 -14.47 8.19
N GLU A 192 -6.18 -14.25 6.95
CA GLU A 192 -5.37 -14.59 5.79
C GLU A 192 -4.22 -13.59 5.60
N LEU A 193 -4.48 -12.30 5.84
CA LEU A 193 -3.45 -11.25 5.83
C LEU A 193 -2.35 -11.52 6.85
N ASP A 194 -2.69 -12.01 8.04
CA ASP A 194 -1.71 -12.34 9.09
C ASP A 194 -0.83 -13.56 8.72
N LYS A 195 -1.14 -14.31 7.65
CA LYS A 195 -0.30 -15.39 7.09
C LYS A 195 0.61 -14.92 5.96
N THR A 196 0.59 -13.63 5.64
CA THR A 196 1.51 -13.07 4.64
C THR A 196 2.93 -13.44 5.05
N TYR A 197 3.73 -13.88 4.08
CA TYR A 197 5.17 -14.10 4.24
C TYR A 197 5.98 -13.37 3.16
N ARG A 198 5.30 -12.76 2.18
CA ARG A 198 5.95 -11.98 1.14
C ARG A 198 5.13 -10.78 0.73
N ILE A 199 5.79 -9.64 0.63
CA ILE A 199 5.23 -8.37 0.18
C ILE A 199 6.10 -7.86 -0.97
N GLY A 200 5.47 -7.43 -2.06
CA GLY A 200 6.16 -6.93 -3.25
C GLY A 200 5.56 -5.68 -3.86
N LEU A 201 6.40 -4.96 -4.60
CA LEU A 201 6.05 -3.86 -5.49
C LEU A 201 6.35 -4.31 -6.92
N SER A 202 5.40 -4.14 -7.83
CA SER A 202 5.46 -4.65 -9.20
C SER A 202 5.15 -3.58 -10.24
N THR A 203 5.80 -3.68 -11.40
CA THR A 203 5.48 -2.89 -12.59
C THR A 203 4.31 -3.44 -13.40
N TYR A 204 3.77 -4.62 -13.06
CA TYR A 204 2.83 -5.37 -13.90
C TYR A 204 1.57 -4.58 -14.29
N SER A 205 1.00 -3.83 -13.35
CA SER A 205 -0.22 -3.04 -13.58
C SER A 205 -0.03 -1.84 -14.50
N SER A 206 1.22 -1.45 -14.82
CA SER A 206 1.49 -0.33 -15.72
C SER A 206 1.15 -0.67 -17.18
N HIS A 207 1.18 -1.97 -17.50
CA HIS A 207 1.05 -2.49 -18.86
C HIS A 207 1.90 -1.73 -19.87
N SER A 208 3.09 -1.29 -19.43
CA SER A 208 3.99 -0.44 -20.19
C SER A 208 5.39 -1.02 -20.19
N ALA A 209 6.07 -0.94 -21.33
CA ALA A 209 7.49 -1.26 -21.46
C ALA A 209 8.32 0.02 -21.36
N GLY A 210 9.55 -0.10 -20.86
CA GLY A 210 10.49 1.01 -20.72
C GLY A 210 11.33 0.91 -19.46
N ASP A 211 12.24 1.87 -19.35
CA ASP A 211 13.08 2.03 -18.17
C ASP A 211 12.27 2.60 -17.01
N PHE A 212 12.62 2.18 -15.79
CA PHE A 212 12.04 2.74 -14.59
C PHE A 212 13.04 2.93 -13.46
N THR A 213 12.70 3.83 -12.55
CA THR A 213 13.40 3.99 -11.28
C THR A 213 12.40 4.34 -10.18
N VAL A 214 12.54 3.67 -9.04
CA VAL A 214 11.77 3.88 -7.82
C VAL A 214 12.72 4.06 -6.66
N LYS A 215 12.63 5.19 -5.99
CA LYS A 215 13.31 5.41 -4.70
C LYS A 215 12.32 5.19 -3.57
N LEU A 216 12.37 3.99 -2.99
CA LEU A 216 11.49 3.51 -1.94
C LEU A 216 12.06 3.86 -0.57
N ILE A 217 11.30 4.62 0.21
CA ILE A 217 11.69 5.10 1.53
C ILE A 217 11.26 4.09 2.58
N LYS A 218 10.01 3.64 2.52
CA LYS A 218 9.44 2.70 3.50
C LYS A 218 8.19 2.00 2.98
N ILE A 219 7.90 0.87 3.59
CA ILE A 219 6.68 0.10 3.42
C ILE A 219 5.97 0.08 4.77
N ALA A 220 4.67 0.35 4.78
CA ALA A 220 3.86 0.28 5.99
C ALA A 220 2.45 -0.18 5.69
N ALA A 221 1.78 -0.79 6.66
CA ALA A 221 0.35 -1.01 6.61
C ALA A 221 -0.34 0.02 7.51
N ARG A 222 -1.41 0.64 7.01
CA ARG A 222 -2.11 1.70 7.73
C ARG A 222 -3.59 1.45 7.89
N ALA A 223 -4.20 2.11 8.86
CA ALA A 223 -5.64 2.11 9.06
C ALA A 223 -6.33 2.90 7.92
N ALA A 224 -7.63 2.65 7.74
CA ALA A 224 -8.43 3.41 6.79
C ALA A 224 -8.70 4.80 7.39
N ASP A 225 -7.97 5.80 6.91
CA ASP A 225 -8.34 7.18 7.15
C ASP A 225 -9.17 7.75 5.99
N SER A 226 -9.60 9.00 6.15
CA SER A 226 -10.39 9.73 5.16
C SER A 226 -9.51 10.38 4.07
N GLU A 227 -8.31 9.88 3.81
CA GLU A 227 -7.41 10.50 2.84
C GLU A 227 -7.91 10.35 1.40
N VAL A 228 -7.67 11.40 0.62
CA VAL A 228 -8.05 11.45 -0.79
C VAL A 228 -6.90 10.86 -1.60
N CYS A 229 -6.93 9.54 -1.77
CA CYS A 229 -6.10 8.91 -2.78
C CYS A 229 -6.73 9.13 -4.16
N ILE A 230 -5.96 9.71 -5.06
CA ILE A 230 -6.34 9.89 -6.46
C ILE A 230 -5.90 8.65 -7.24
N SER A 231 -6.79 8.15 -8.10
CA SER A 231 -6.41 7.17 -9.10
C SER A 231 -5.25 7.72 -9.94
N PRO A 232 -4.30 6.88 -10.36
CA PRO A 232 -3.14 7.32 -11.11
C PRO A 232 -3.57 8.08 -12.38
N ILE A 233 -2.82 9.13 -12.72
CA ILE A 233 -2.96 9.83 -14.00
C ILE A 233 -2.50 8.82 -15.06
N ALA A 234 -3.41 8.40 -15.94
CA ALA A 234 -3.07 7.53 -17.06
C ALA A 234 -1.85 8.10 -17.80
N ALA A 235 -0.85 7.24 -18.04
CA ALA A 235 0.28 7.59 -18.90
C ALA A 235 -0.28 8.20 -20.20
N SER A 236 0.25 9.35 -20.61
CA SER A 236 -0.26 10.04 -21.79
C SER A 236 -0.21 9.08 -22.98
N ASP A 237 -1.37 8.77 -23.53
CA ASP A 237 -1.52 8.04 -24.78
C ASP A 237 -0.67 8.74 -25.85
N ASN A 238 0.51 8.19 -26.13
CA ASN A 238 1.12 8.41 -27.43
C ASN A 238 0.30 7.57 -28.40
N ASP A 239 -0.71 8.22 -28.98
CA ASP A 239 -1.54 7.73 -30.08
C ASP A 239 -0.66 7.14 -31.21
N GLY A 240 -0.42 5.84 -31.11
CA GLY A 240 0.13 4.97 -32.15
C GLY A 240 -0.86 3.85 -32.38
N GLY A 241 -1.93 4.14 -33.10
CA GLY A 241 -3.10 3.28 -33.27
C GLY A 241 -2.79 1.81 -33.57
N GLY A 242 -3.47 0.93 -32.83
CA GLY A 242 -3.56 -0.49 -33.09
C GLY A 242 -4.89 -1.02 -32.57
N SER A 243 -5.71 -1.50 -33.49
CA SER A 243 -7.11 -1.92 -33.32
C SER A 243 -7.38 -2.75 -32.06
N GLY A 244 -8.47 -2.39 -31.38
CA GLY A 244 -9.04 -3.13 -30.27
C GLY A 244 -9.26 -4.61 -30.57
N ALA A 245 -8.80 -5.44 -29.63
CA ALA A 245 -9.42 -6.71 -29.34
C ALA A 245 -10.18 -6.55 -28.03
N THR A 246 -11.51 -6.55 -28.14
CA THR A 246 -12.40 -6.88 -27.04
C THR A 246 -12.08 -8.27 -26.52
N TRP A 247 -11.96 -8.43 -25.21
CA TRP A 247 -12.09 -9.69 -24.49
C TRP A 247 -13.16 -9.53 -23.42
#